data_AF-A0A4U2G4Q0-F1
#
_entry.id   AF-A0A4U2G4Q0-F1
#
_cell.length_a   1.000
_cell.length_b   1.000
_cell.length_c   1.000
_cell.angle_alpha   90.00
_cell.angle_beta   90.00
_cell.angle_gamma   90.00
#
_symmetry.space_group_name_H-M   'P 1'
#
loop_
_entity.id
_entity.type
_entity.pdbx_description
1 polymer ?
#
loop_
_entity_poly.entity_id
_entity_poly.type
_entity_poly.pdbx_seq_one_letter_code
_entity_poly.pdbx_strand_id
1 'polypeptide(L)'
;GVTEQVVVTYTMSDESGEPITSTATITVTGTNDLPIANADSGAVQENSTVTVDVLANDTDLDDGAKFTLDSVSSDKGLVTIVNNKLVFEATGEDFD
;
A
#
# COMPACT_ATOMS: atom_id res chain seq x y z
N GLY A 1 -9.31 3.65 4.63
CA GLY A 1 -9.98 4.93 4.38
C GLY A 1 -9.55 5.96 5.38
N VAL A 2 -9.10 7.12 4.92
CA VAL A 2 -8.61 8.21 5.79
C VAL A 2 -9.75 9.15 6.13
N THR A 3 -9.81 9.64 7.37
CA THR A 3 -10.69 10.76 7.74
C THR A 3 -9.88 12.04 7.76
N GLU A 4 -10.30 13.02 6.96
CA GLU A 4 -9.70 14.35 6.90
C GLU A 4 -10.68 15.41 7.38
N GLN A 5 -10.14 16.48 7.98
CA GLN A 5 -10.90 17.67 8.33
C GLN A 5 -10.50 18.83 7.42
N VAL A 6 -11.49 19.42 6.77
CA VAL A 6 -11.33 20.58 5.90
C VAL A 6 -11.95 21.79 6.60
N VAL A 7 -11.16 22.84 6.80
CA VAL A 7 -11.64 24.12 7.36
C VAL A 7 -12.02 25.03 6.20
N VAL A 8 -13.31 25.34 6.09
CA VAL A 8 -13.85 26.25 5.09
C VAL A 8 -14.04 27.63 5.73
N THR A 9 -13.41 28.65 5.16
CA THR A 9 -13.64 30.04 5.57
C THR A 9 -14.73 30.66 4.72
N TYR A 10 -15.68 31.37 5.34
CA TYR A 10 -16.76 32.06 4.64
C TYR A 10 -17.02 33.45 5.23
N THR A 11 -17.65 34.31 4.44
CA THR A 11 -18.06 35.66 4.83
C THR A 11 -19.58 35.80 4.75
N MET A 12 -20.18 36.53 5.69
CA MET A 12 -21.63 36.81 5.71
C MET A 12 -21.90 38.26 6.10
N SER A 13 -22.97 38.85 5.59
CA SER A 13 -23.46 40.19 5.95
C SER A 13 -24.97 40.17 6.07
N ASP A 14 -25.54 41.06 6.90
CA ASP A 14 -26.98 41.32 6.98
C ASP A 14 -27.38 42.52 6.09
N GLU A 15 -28.63 43.00 6.22
CA GLU A 15 -29.11 44.13 5.42
C GLU A 15 -28.42 45.47 5.75
N SER A 16 -27.69 45.56 6.86
CA SER A 16 -27.01 46.77 7.32
C SER A 16 -25.62 46.95 6.71
N GLY A 17 -25.09 45.91 6.06
CA GLY A 17 -23.90 46.00 5.23
C GLY A 17 -22.60 46.18 6.02
N GLU A 18 -22.03 45.07 6.49
CA GLU A 18 -20.59 44.87 6.65
C GLU A 18 -20.35 43.35 6.68
N PRO A 19 -19.40 42.79 5.91
CA PRO A 19 -19.13 41.35 5.92
C PRO A 19 -18.30 40.92 7.14
N ILE A 20 -18.73 39.84 7.79
CA ILE A 20 -18.03 39.18 8.89
C ILE A 20 -17.49 37.83 8.40
N THR A 21 -16.25 37.49 8.76
CA THR A 21 -15.61 36.20 8.44
C THR A 21 -15.82 35.17 9.56
N SER A 22 -16.10 33.93 9.18
CA SER A 22 -16.20 32.76 10.08
C SER A 22 -15.67 31.50 9.39
N THR A 23 -15.59 30.39 10.12
CA THR A 23 -15.12 29.09 9.63
C THR A 23 -16.12 27.97 9.91
N ALA A 24 -16.25 27.03 8.98
CA ALA A 24 -16.92 25.74 9.17
C ALA A 24 -15.90 24.60 9.03
N THR A 25 -15.94 23.63 9.95
CA THR A 25 -15.13 22.41 9.83
C THR A 25 -15.97 21.31 9.20
N ILE A 26 -15.50 20.76 8.08
CA ILE A 26 -16.12 19.64 7.38
C ILE A 26 -15.24 18.41 7.60
N THR A 27 -15.83 17.34 8.14
CA THR A 27 -15.16 16.04 8.25
C THR A 27 -15.52 15.21 7.03
N VAL A 28 -14.51 14.75 6.29
CA VAL A 28 -14.65 13.83 5.17
C VAL A 28 -14.06 12.49 5.58
N THR A 29 -14.87 11.44 5.56
CA THR A 29 -14.41 10.08 5.83
C THR A 29 -14.31 9.32 4.51
N GLY A 30 -13.09 8.98 4.12
CA GLY A 30 -12.80 8.11 2.99
C GLY A 30 -13.21 6.66 3.27
N THR A 31 -13.53 5.92 2.21
CA THR A 31 -13.74 4.47 2.26
C THR A 31 -12.42 3.73 2.31
N ASN A 32 -12.43 2.47 2.74
CA ASN A 32 -11.24 1.63 2.57
C ASN A 32 -11.12 1.19 1.11
N ASP A 33 -9.98 1.45 0.50
CA ASP A 33 -9.66 1.02 -0.85
C ASP A 33 -9.02 -0.38 -0.81
N LEU A 34 -8.93 -1.02 -1.98
CA LEU A 34 -8.21 -2.31 -2.10
C LEU A 34 -6.76 -2.04 -2.50
N PRO A 35 -5.82 -2.91 -2.08
CA PRO A 35 -4.45 -2.80 -2.51
C PRO A 35 -4.31 -3.07 -4.01
N ILE A 36 -3.34 -2.39 -4.63
CA ILE A 36 -2.90 -2.58 -6.01
C ILE A 36 -1.52 -3.21 -5.98
N ALA A 37 -1.46 -4.47 -6.40
CA ALA A 37 -0.21 -5.22 -6.52
C ALA A 37 0.48 -4.91 -7.86
N ASN A 38 1.81 -4.74 -7.84
CA ASN A 38 2.64 -4.54 -9.01
C ASN A 38 3.57 -5.75 -9.20
N ALA A 39 3.80 -6.15 -10.45
CA ALA A 39 4.56 -7.37 -10.73
C ALA A 39 6.06 -7.22 -10.41
N ASP A 40 6.62 -8.26 -9.82
CA ASP A 40 8.05 -8.34 -9.49
C ASP A 40 8.80 -9.35 -10.35
N SER A 41 10.12 -9.23 -10.34
CA SER A 41 11.01 -10.21 -10.93
C SER A 41 12.27 -10.37 -10.08
N GLY A 42 12.85 -11.58 -10.14
CA GLY A 42 14.12 -11.93 -9.54
C GLY A 42 14.80 -12.97 -10.41
N ALA A 43 16.12 -13.09 -10.30
CA ALA A 43 16.90 -14.09 -11.02
C ALA A 43 17.96 -14.67 -10.08
N VAL A 44 18.19 -15.97 -10.22
CA VAL A 44 19.16 -16.73 -9.44
C VAL A 44 19.69 -17.88 -10.28
N GLN A 45 20.92 -18.31 -10.02
CA GLN A 45 21.46 -19.53 -10.63
C GLN A 45 20.92 -20.77 -9.90
N GLU A 46 21.05 -21.94 -10.51
CA GLU A 46 20.82 -23.20 -9.81
C GLU A 46 21.69 -23.31 -8.54
N ASN A 47 21.20 -24.05 -7.56
CA ASN A 47 21.82 -24.26 -6.26
C ASN A 47 22.09 -22.95 -5.49
N SER A 48 21.28 -21.91 -5.72
CA SER A 48 21.40 -20.61 -5.09
C SER A 48 20.04 -20.06 -4.63
N THR A 49 20.09 -19.02 -3.79
CA THR A 49 18.91 -18.40 -3.17
C THR A 49 18.78 -16.93 -3.60
N VAL A 50 17.56 -16.47 -3.79
CA VAL A 50 17.23 -15.05 -3.99
C VAL A 50 16.15 -14.61 -3.02
N THR A 51 16.28 -13.37 -2.53
CA THR A 51 15.24 -12.69 -1.76
C THR A 51 14.66 -11.57 -2.61
N VAL A 52 13.33 -11.53 -2.74
CA VAL A 52 12.60 -10.50 -3.49
C VAL A 52 11.64 -9.78 -2.56
N ASP A 53 11.73 -8.46 -2.55
CA ASP A 53 10.83 -7.60 -1.80
C ASP A 53 9.56 -7.29 -2.61
N VAL A 54 8.69 -8.28 -2.74
CA VAL A 54 7.50 -8.24 -3.61
C VAL A 54 6.41 -7.25 -3.15
N LEU A 55 6.61 -6.58 -2.02
CA LEU A 55 5.66 -5.60 -1.49
C LEU A 55 6.18 -4.15 -1.67
N ALA A 56 7.40 -3.98 -2.19
CA ALA A 56 8.06 -2.67 -2.22
C ALA A 56 7.46 -1.70 -3.24
N ASN A 57 6.88 -2.23 -4.31
CA ASN A 57 6.24 -1.48 -5.39
C ASN A 57 4.71 -1.51 -5.31
N ASP A 58 4.13 -2.22 -4.35
CA ASP A 58 2.69 -2.27 -4.13
C ASP A 58 2.18 -0.97 -3.51
N THR A 59 0.94 -0.62 -3.81
CA THR A 59 0.32 0.63 -3.36
C THR A 59 -1.09 0.41 -2.86
N ASP A 60 -1.51 1.23 -1.91
CA ASP A 60 -2.89 1.36 -1.48
C ASP A 60 -3.14 2.85 -1.28
N LEU A 61 -4.34 3.31 -1.64
CA LEU A 61 -4.69 4.73 -1.54
C LEU A 61 -4.94 5.15 -0.09
N ASP A 62 -5.13 4.19 0.81
CA ASP A 62 -5.32 4.42 2.23
C ASP A 62 -4.00 4.77 2.92
N ASP A 63 -3.99 5.91 3.62
CA ASP A 63 -2.82 6.33 4.39
C ASP A 63 -2.48 5.32 5.49
N GLY A 64 -1.19 5.04 5.64
CA GLY A 64 -0.68 4.08 6.61
C GLY A 64 -0.99 2.61 6.31
N ALA A 65 -1.46 2.28 5.09
CA ALA A 65 -1.61 0.89 4.66
C ALA A 65 -0.31 0.10 4.86
N LYS A 66 -0.47 -1.15 5.29
CA LYS A 66 0.65 -2.09 5.52
C LYS A 66 0.34 -3.38 4.81
N PHE A 67 1.31 -3.87 4.05
CA PHE A 67 1.20 -5.14 3.36
C PHE A 67 1.92 -6.25 4.09
N THR A 68 1.32 -7.43 4.10
CA THR A 68 1.90 -8.64 4.65
C THR A 68 1.76 -9.78 3.64
N LEU A 69 2.78 -10.62 3.52
CA LEU A 69 2.67 -11.87 2.78
C LEU A 69 2.03 -12.93 3.68
N ASP A 70 0.91 -13.49 3.23
CA ASP A 70 0.19 -14.53 3.96
C ASP A 70 0.64 -15.94 3.56
N SER A 71 0.92 -16.15 2.27
CA SER A 71 1.37 -17.44 1.74
C SER A 71 2.14 -17.26 0.44
N VAL A 72 2.98 -18.25 0.15
CA VAL A 72 3.73 -18.38 -1.10
C VAL A 72 3.67 -19.83 -1.55
N SER A 73 3.68 -20.05 -2.86
CA SER A 73 3.78 -21.37 -3.45
C SER A 73 4.59 -21.30 -4.73
N SER A 74 5.24 -22.42 -5.06
CA SER A 74 5.96 -22.60 -6.30
C SER A 74 5.77 -24.03 -6.79
N ASP A 75 5.77 -24.21 -8.10
CA ASP A 75 5.73 -25.50 -8.77
C ASP A 75 7.12 -26.14 -8.90
N LYS A 76 8.20 -25.36 -8.70
CA LYS A 76 9.59 -25.80 -8.68
C LYS A 76 10.40 -25.05 -7.61
N GLY A 77 11.44 -25.67 -7.07
CA GLY A 77 12.23 -25.05 -6.00
C GLY A 77 11.43 -24.89 -4.71
N LEU A 78 12.09 -24.33 -3.70
CA LEU A 78 11.46 -24.04 -2.41
C LEU A 78 11.20 -22.53 -2.29
N VAL A 79 9.97 -22.16 -1.95
CA VAL A 79 9.62 -20.77 -1.64
C VAL A 79 9.13 -20.64 -0.21
N THR A 80 9.64 -19.62 0.50
CA THR A 80 9.28 -19.31 1.88
C THR A 80 9.11 -17.81 2.08
N ILE A 81 8.43 -17.42 3.17
CA ILE A 81 8.34 -16.02 3.60
C ILE A 81 9.31 -15.82 4.77
N VAL A 82 10.28 -14.91 4.61
CA VAL A 82 11.22 -14.54 5.66
C VAL A 82 11.22 -13.02 5.79
N ASN A 83 10.96 -12.50 6.99
CA ASN A 83 10.89 -11.06 7.26
C ASN A 83 9.97 -10.30 6.27
N ASN A 84 8.80 -10.88 5.97
CA ASN A 84 7.81 -10.32 5.04
C ASN A 84 8.31 -10.17 3.59
N LYS A 85 9.33 -10.95 3.19
CA LYS A 85 9.85 -11.02 1.82
C LYS A 85 9.78 -12.45 1.30
N LEU A 86 9.66 -12.58 -0.01
CA LEU A 86 9.74 -13.86 -0.70
C LEU A 86 11.20 -14.30 -0.72
N VAL A 87 11.47 -15.53 -0.26
CA VAL A 87 12.76 -16.19 -0.40
C VAL A 87 12.57 -17.43 -1.27
N PHE A 88 13.32 -17.50 -2.36
CA PHE A 88 13.28 -18.59 -3.31
C PHE A 88 14.63 -19.31 -3.37
N GLU A 89 14.61 -20.63 -3.24
CA GLU A 89 15.78 -21.51 -3.34
C GLU A 89 15.64 -22.36 -4.61
N ALA A 90 16.56 -22.17 -5.55
CA ALA A 90 16.64 -22.97 -6.76
C ALA A 90 17.44 -24.25 -6.48
N THR A 91 16.79 -25.31 -6.03
CA THR A 91 17.41 -26.64 -5.84
C THR A 91 17.77 -27.25 -7.19
N GLY A 92 19.03 -27.65 -7.42
CA GLY A 92 19.52 -28.10 -8.73
C GLY A 92 18.66 -29.17 -9.39
N GLU A 93 18.22 -30.18 -8.63
CA GLU A 93 17.36 -31.27 -9.11
C GLU A 93 16.04 -30.81 -9.75
N ASP A 94 15.53 -29.61 -9.42
CA ASP A 94 14.27 -29.09 -9.98
C ASP A 94 14.46 -28.35 -11.32
N PHE A 95 15.70 -27.97 -11.64
CA PHE A 95 16.04 -27.05 -12.75
C PHE A 95 16.99 -27.65 -13.80
N ASP A 96 17.31 -28.95 -13.71
CA ASP A 96 18.05 -29.74 -14.70
C ASP A 96 17.19 -30.25 -15.88
#